data_AF-A0AB38ED12-F1
#
_entry.id   AF-A0AB38ED12-F1
#
_cell.length_a   1.000
_cell.length_b   1.000
_cell.length_c   1.000
_cell.angle_alpha   90.00
_cell.angle_beta   90.00
_cell.angle_gamma   90.00
#
_symmetry.space_group_name_H-M   'P 1'
#
loop_
_entity.id
_entity.type
_entity.pdbx_description
1 polymer ?
#
loop_
_entity_poly.entity_id
_entity_poly.type
_entity_poly.pdbx_seq_one_letter_code
_entity_poly.pdbx_strand_id
1 'polypeptide(L)'
;MIWNVPPIMNINYFVRIVPVAVVLLVGISGASMAMSLKLPNPAELSGQWRLSLQGKADDACELQLNTEAPQLTGDVACAAKWLHEPPAGWFPTPDGLALTDNQGNRLIHLNRMDEQTYEARLPGGELLILGRFAD
;
A
#
# COMPACT_ATOMS: atom_id res chain seq x y z
N MET A 1 0.18 -76.51 6.06
CA MET A 1 -0.43 -75.58 7.03
C MET A 1 0.70 -74.81 7.70
N ILE A 2 0.73 -73.48 7.47
CA ILE A 2 1.25 -72.36 8.30
C ILE A 2 2.72 -72.51 8.78
N TRP A 3 3.67 -71.56 8.62
CA TRP A 3 3.58 -70.12 8.86
C TRP A 3 4.57 -69.30 8.03
N ASN A 4 4.07 -68.21 7.46
CA ASN A 4 4.85 -67.13 6.87
C ASN A 4 5.27 -66.18 8.01
N VAL A 5 6.56 -66.13 8.34
CA VAL A 5 7.11 -65.21 9.35
C VAL A 5 7.36 -63.85 8.67
N PRO A 6 6.84 -62.72 9.18
CA PRO A 6 7.15 -61.42 8.61
C PRO A 6 8.62 -61.05 8.89
N PRO A 7 9.33 -60.41 7.94
CA PRO A 7 10.71 -60.04 8.16
C PRO A 7 10.80 -58.92 9.21
N ILE A 8 11.71 -59.16 10.13
CA ILE A 8 12.19 -58.28 11.19
C ILE A 8 12.59 -56.93 10.58
N MET A 9 11.89 -55.86 10.96
CA MET A 9 12.23 -54.49 10.59
C MET A 9 13.65 -54.17 11.05
N ASN A 10 14.53 -53.85 10.10
CA ASN A 10 15.96 -53.67 10.33
C ASN A 10 16.25 -52.32 11.02
N ILE A 11 16.76 -52.38 12.25
CA ILE A 11 17.14 -51.24 13.11
C ILE A 11 18.09 -50.24 12.44
N ASN A 12 18.88 -50.67 11.44
CA ASN A 12 19.77 -49.77 10.69
C ASN A 12 19.04 -48.79 9.77
N TYR A 13 17.77 -49.02 9.44
CA TYR A 13 16.99 -48.08 8.63
C TYR A 13 16.64 -46.81 9.43
N PHE A 14 16.31 -46.96 10.71
CA PHE A 14 16.01 -45.83 11.59
C PHE A 14 17.24 -44.93 11.79
N VAL A 15 18.43 -45.49 11.97
CA VAL A 15 19.65 -44.70 12.25
C VAL A 15 20.12 -43.90 11.03
N ARG A 16 19.79 -44.34 9.80
CA ARG A 16 20.27 -43.72 8.56
C ARG A 16 19.41 -42.56 8.04
N ILE A 17 18.15 -42.45 8.50
CA ILE A 17 17.17 -41.47 7.99
C ILE A 17 17.03 -40.27 8.93
N VAL A 18 17.30 -40.47 10.22
CA VAL A 18 17.21 -39.43 11.25
C VAL A 18 18.12 -38.22 11.00
N PRO A 19 19.38 -38.32 10.55
CA PRO A 19 20.21 -37.13 10.37
C PRO A 19 19.83 -36.31 9.12
N VAL A 20 19.26 -36.93 8.08
CA VAL A 20 18.85 -36.23 6.85
C VAL A 20 17.55 -35.43 7.08
N ALA A 21 16.62 -35.97 7.85
CA ALA A 21 15.36 -35.28 8.16
C ALA A 21 15.54 -34.04 9.05
N VAL A 22 16.52 -34.05 9.96
CA VAL A 22 16.75 -32.93 10.90
C VAL A 22 17.36 -31.71 10.18
N VAL A 23 18.23 -31.90 9.18
CA VAL A 23 18.85 -30.79 8.44
C VAL A 23 17.83 -30.04 7.56
N LEU A 24 16.79 -30.70 7.07
CA LEU A 24 15.75 -30.08 6.24
C LEU A 24 14.77 -29.19 7.03
N LEU A 25 14.63 -29.38 8.35
CA LEU A 25 13.65 -28.67 9.17
C LEU A 25 14.12 -27.30 9.69
N VAL A 26 15.43 -27.01 9.68
CA VAL A 26 15.99 -25.78 10.27
C VAL A 26 15.95 -24.56 9.31
N GLY A 27 15.62 -24.78 8.03
CA GLY A 27 15.69 -23.74 6.99
C GLY A 27 14.48 -22.81 6.86
N ILE A 28 13.41 -22.98 7.66
CA ILE A 28 12.12 -22.27 7.47
C ILE A 28 11.77 -21.31 8.61
N SER A 29 12.75 -20.88 9.42
CA SER A 29 12.53 -19.72 10.30
C SER A 29 12.86 -18.44 9.53
N GLY A 30 11.98 -18.07 8.60
CA GLY A 30 12.01 -16.74 8.02
C GLY A 30 11.65 -15.74 9.12
N ALA A 31 12.64 -15.01 9.62
CA ALA A 31 12.37 -13.82 10.43
C ALA A 31 11.69 -12.81 9.51
N SER A 32 10.37 -12.71 9.56
CA SER A 32 9.63 -11.62 8.95
C SER A 32 10.01 -10.35 9.71
N MET A 33 11.01 -9.63 9.23
CA MET A 33 11.30 -8.27 9.67
C MET A 33 10.08 -7.43 9.28
N ALA A 34 9.21 -7.12 10.25
CA ALA A 34 8.18 -6.13 10.07
C ALA A 34 8.88 -4.76 9.95
N MET A 35 9.27 -4.39 8.73
CA MET A 35 9.78 -3.05 8.44
C MET A 35 8.61 -2.09 8.58
N SER A 36 8.61 -1.31 9.67
CA SER A 36 7.61 -0.27 9.89
C SER A 36 7.92 0.90 8.95
N LEU A 37 6.93 1.30 8.15
CA LEU A 37 7.00 2.50 7.31
C LEU A 37 6.90 3.75 8.21
N LYS A 38 7.83 4.67 8.02
CA LYS A 38 7.79 5.98 8.68
C LYS A 38 6.57 6.76 8.17
N LEU A 39 5.74 7.25 9.09
CA LEU A 39 4.67 8.18 8.77
C LEU A 39 5.26 9.56 8.41
N PRO A 40 4.97 10.10 7.21
CA PRO A 40 5.42 11.44 6.81
C PRO A 40 4.84 12.54 7.69
N ASN A 41 5.58 13.63 7.87
CA ASN A 41 5.07 14.83 8.54
C ASN A 41 4.16 15.60 7.56
N PRO A 42 2.94 16.04 7.96
CA PRO A 42 2.07 16.84 7.10
C PRO A 42 2.76 18.06 6.44
N ALA A 43 3.69 18.71 7.14
CA ALA A 43 4.42 19.83 6.55
C ALA A 43 5.21 19.45 5.28
N GLU A 44 5.74 18.22 5.19
CA GLU A 44 6.49 17.71 4.04
C GLU A 44 5.59 17.51 2.79
N LEU A 45 4.30 17.23 3.00
CA LEU A 45 3.33 17.00 1.93
C LEU A 45 2.46 18.22 1.60
N SER A 46 2.50 19.25 2.44
CA SER A 46 1.82 20.52 2.17
C SER A 46 2.34 21.21 0.89
N GLY A 47 1.48 21.97 0.23
CA GLY A 47 1.80 22.68 -1.01
C GLY A 47 0.82 22.39 -2.15
N GLN A 48 1.23 22.76 -3.36
CA GLN A 48 0.43 22.61 -4.58
C GLN A 48 0.64 21.24 -5.22
N TRP A 49 -0.47 20.66 -5.64
CA TRP A 49 -0.55 19.35 -6.26
C TRP A 49 -1.53 19.37 -7.42
N ARG A 50 -1.36 18.43 -8.33
CA ARG A 50 -2.17 18.27 -9.53
C ARG A 50 -2.79 16.87 -9.52
N LEU A 51 -4.12 16.83 -9.50
CA LEU A 51 -4.89 15.58 -9.55
C LEU A 51 -5.39 15.34 -10.98
N SER A 52 -5.05 14.20 -11.57
CA SER A 52 -5.42 13.87 -12.95
C SER A 52 -5.51 12.36 -13.19
N LEU A 53 -6.14 11.94 -14.28
CA LEU A 53 -6.00 10.55 -14.74
C LEU A 53 -4.64 10.37 -15.43
N GLN A 54 -4.06 9.18 -15.31
CA GLN A 54 -2.83 8.83 -16.02
C GLN A 54 -2.99 9.11 -17.52
N GLY A 55 -2.05 9.87 -18.09
CA GLY A 55 -2.06 10.28 -19.49
C GLY A 55 -3.02 11.42 -19.86
N LYS A 56 -3.70 12.05 -18.88
CA LYS A 56 -4.61 13.18 -19.10
C LYS A 56 -4.26 14.39 -18.22
N ALA A 57 -3.00 14.85 -18.33
CA ALA A 57 -2.51 15.97 -17.53
C ALA A 57 -3.22 17.31 -17.84
N ASP A 58 -3.73 17.50 -19.06
CA ASP A 58 -4.47 18.71 -19.46
C ASP A 58 -5.85 18.84 -18.81
N ASP A 59 -6.41 17.76 -18.26
CA ASP A 59 -7.71 17.76 -17.55
C ASP A 59 -7.49 17.60 -16.03
N ALA A 60 -6.45 18.24 -15.52
CA ALA A 60 -6.09 18.18 -14.13
C ALA A 60 -6.84 19.18 -13.25
N CYS A 61 -7.02 18.84 -11.98
CA CYS A 61 -7.50 19.73 -10.94
C CYS A 61 -6.33 20.13 -10.05
N GLU A 62 -6.17 21.43 -9.79
CA GLU A 62 -5.12 21.94 -8.91
C GLU A 62 -5.62 21.95 -7.47
N LEU A 63 -4.88 21.28 -6.58
CA LEU A 63 -5.22 21.17 -5.17
C LEU A 63 -4.08 21.76 -4.33
N GLN A 64 -4.45 22.45 -3.26
CA GLN A 64 -3.52 22.99 -2.28
C GLN A 64 -3.75 22.30 -0.94
N LEU A 65 -2.74 21.56 -0.49
CA LEU A 65 -2.73 20.84 0.78
C LEU A 65 -2.15 21.74 1.87
N ASN A 66 -2.96 22.08 2.87
CA ASN A 66 -2.59 22.94 3.99
C ASN A 66 -2.52 22.13 5.29
N THR A 67 -1.62 22.52 6.19
CA THR A 67 -1.50 21.92 7.54
C THR A 67 -2.52 22.48 8.53
N GLU A 68 -3.15 23.61 8.20
CA GLU A 68 -4.16 24.30 9.01
C GLU A 68 -5.49 24.36 8.26
N ALA A 69 -6.57 24.68 8.97
CA ALA A 69 -7.87 24.84 8.33
C ALA A 69 -7.92 26.13 7.47
N PRO A 70 -8.48 26.09 6.25
CA PRO A 70 -9.00 24.91 5.55
C PRO A 70 -7.88 23.98 5.05
N GLN A 71 -7.98 22.67 5.37
CA GLN A 71 -6.92 21.70 5.09
C GLN A 71 -6.72 21.44 3.59
N LEU A 72 -7.76 21.60 2.78
CA LEU A 72 -7.68 21.43 1.34
C LEU A 72 -8.36 22.61 0.63
N THR A 73 -7.66 23.22 -0.31
CA THR A 73 -8.15 24.35 -1.13
C THR A 73 -7.80 24.14 -2.61
N GLY A 74 -8.16 25.09 -3.48
CA GLY A 74 -8.00 24.98 -4.94
C GLY A 74 -9.26 24.44 -5.60
N ASP A 75 -9.11 23.67 -6.67
CA ASP A 75 -10.17 23.14 -7.51
C ASP A 75 -10.82 21.87 -6.93
N VAL A 76 -11.23 21.93 -5.66
CA VAL A 76 -11.86 20.79 -4.97
C VAL A 76 -13.16 20.33 -5.65
N ALA A 77 -13.90 21.25 -6.28
CA ALA A 77 -15.08 20.92 -7.07
C ALA A 77 -14.73 20.15 -8.35
N CYS A 78 -13.59 20.44 -8.98
CA CYS A 78 -13.10 19.68 -10.13
C CYS A 78 -12.76 18.25 -9.71
N ALA A 79 -12.09 18.07 -8.56
CA ALA A 79 -11.69 16.76 -8.06
C ALA A 79 -12.87 15.80 -7.80
N ALA A 80 -14.07 16.34 -7.53
CA ALA A 80 -15.29 15.57 -7.32
C ALA A 80 -15.65 14.66 -8.51
N LYS A 81 -15.19 14.96 -9.73
CA LYS A 81 -15.41 14.11 -10.92
C LYS A 81 -14.85 12.68 -10.76
N TRP A 82 -13.89 12.48 -9.85
CA TRP A 82 -13.32 11.18 -9.54
C TRP A 82 -13.57 10.72 -8.10
N LEU A 83 -13.87 11.63 -7.17
CA LEU A 83 -13.92 11.36 -5.72
C LEU A 83 -15.34 11.24 -5.15
N HIS A 84 -16.36 11.12 -6.01
CA HIS A 84 -17.80 11.11 -5.69
C HIS A 84 -18.33 12.45 -5.15
N GLU A 85 -17.57 13.12 -4.28
CA GLU A 85 -17.84 14.45 -3.73
C GLU A 85 -16.57 15.30 -3.64
N PRO A 86 -16.68 16.62 -3.42
CA PRO A 86 -15.52 17.49 -3.26
C PRO A 86 -14.75 17.14 -1.97
N PRO A 87 -13.44 16.85 -2.05
CA PRO A 87 -12.63 16.63 -0.86
C PRO A 87 -12.49 17.93 -0.07
N ALA A 88 -12.50 17.83 1.26
CA ALA A 88 -12.38 18.96 2.18
C ALA A 88 -11.16 18.86 3.11
N GLY A 89 -10.58 17.67 3.24
CA GLY A 89 -9.42 17.43 4.09
C GLY A 89 -8.48 16.37 3.52
N TRP A 90 -7.37 16.17 4.21
CA TRP A 90 -6.37 15.17 3.85
C TRP A 90 -5.53 14.76 5.05
N PHE A 91 -4.88 13.59 4.98
CA PHE A 91 -3.88 13.19 5.96
C PHE A 91 -2.81 12.26 5.36
N PRO A 92 -1.55 12.34 5.83
CA PRO A 92 -0.51 11.40 5.43
C PRO A 92 -0.80 10.01 6.00
N THR A 93 -0.39 8.98 5.26
CA THR A 93 -0.35 7.59 5.71
C THR A 93 1.07 7.03 5.51
N PRO A 94 1.47 5.95 6.20
CA PRO A 94 2.83 5.42 6.08
C PRO A 94 3.22 5.08 4.64
N ASP A 95 2.25 4.66 3.84
CA ASP A 95 2.36 4.20 2.47
C ASP A 95 1.79 5.17 1.43
N GLY A 96 1.31 6.36 1.83
CA GLY A 96 0.57 7.23 0.91
C GLY A 96 -0.03 8.48 1.53
N LEU A 97 -1.16 8.92 0.97
CA LEU A 97 -1.96 10.04 1.46
C LEU A 97 -3.44 9.76 1.21
N ALA A 98 -4.30 10.16 2.14
CA ALA A 98 -5.75 10.06 1.99
C ALA A 98 -6.38 11.43 1.81
N LEU A 99 -7.36 11.53 0.92
CA LEU A 99 -8.28 12.67 0.83
C LEU A 99 -9.59 12.31 1.54
N THR A 100 -10.19 13.29 2.20
CA THR A 100 -11.40 13.10 3.01
C THR A 100 -12.51 14.07 2.66
N ASP A 101 -13.73 13.68 3.00
CA ASP A 101 -14.89 14.58 3.01
C ASP A 101 -14.81 15.59 4.18
N ASN A 102 -15.87 16.37 4.36
CA ASN A 102 -15.98 17.36 5.44
C ASN A 102 -16.20 16.76 6.84
N GLN A 103 -16.52 15.46 6.93
CA GLN A 103 -16.67 14.71 8.18
C GLN A 103 -15.39 13.96 8.55
N GLY A 104 -14.37 13.99 7.69
CA GLY A 104 -13.13 13.24 7.85
C GLY A 104 -13.21 11.78 7.37
N ASN A 105 -14.30 11.38 6.69
CA ASN A 105 -14.36 10.06 6.07
C ASN A 105 -13.47 10.03 4.84
N ARG A 106 -12.78 8.90 4.64
CA ARG A 106 -11.87 8.72 3.51
C ARG A 106 -12.64 8.57 2.20
N LEU A 107 -12.37 9.47 1.25
CA LEU A 107 -12.85 9.38 -0.12
C LEU A 107 -11.96 8.48 -0.96
N ILE A 108 -10.64 8.69 -0.86
CA ILE A 108 -9.65 7.88 -1.56
C ILE A 108 -8.34 7.82 -0.78
N HIS A 109 -7.62 6.71 -0.93
CA HIS A 109 -6.23 6.59 -0.51
C HIS A 109 -5.37 6.49 -1.77
N LEU A 110 -4.35 7.35 -1.86
CA LEU A 110 -3.36 7.35 -2.91
C LEU A 110 -2.05 6.80 -2.36
N ASN A 111 -1.56 5.73 -2.96
CA ASN A 111 -0.30 5.09 -2.61
C ASN A 111 0.87 5.94 -3.09
N ARG A 112 1.91 6.08 -2.27
CA ARG A 112 3.14 6.78 -2.62
C ARG A 112 3.95 5.94 -3.61
N MET A 113 4.17 6.46 -4.83
CA MET A 113 5.08 5.84 -5.80
C MET A 113 6.51 6.35 -5.62
N ASP A 114 6.63 7.67 -5.46
CA ASP A 114 7.86 8.38 -5.15
C ASP A 114 7.56 9.63 -4.29
N GLU A 115 8.53 10.50 -4.06
CA GLU A 115 8.35 11.70 -3.20
C GLU A 115 7.38 12.74 -3.79
N GLN A 116 7.14 12.71 -5.10
CA GLN A 116 6.37 13.70 -5.85
C GLN A 116 5.12 13.11 -6.51
N THR A 117 4.93 11.79 -6.48
CA THR A 117 3.86 11.10 -7.20
C THR A 117 3.13 10.09 -6.33
N TYR A 118 1.80 10.23 -6.29
CA TYR A 118 0.89 9.32 -5.57
C TYR A 118 -0.20 8.83 -6.51
N GLU A 119 -0.65 7.58 -6.32
CA GLU A 119 -1.57 6.93 -7.26
C GLU A 119 -2.66 6.12 -6.57
N ALA A 120 -3.85 6.12 -7.18
CA ALA A 120 -4.97 5.29 -6.76
C ALA A 120 -5.70 4.71 -7.97
N ARG A 121 -6.15 3.46 -7.87
CA ARG A 121 -6.99 2.85 -8.91
C ARG A 121 -8.46 3.16 -8.60
N LEU A 122 -9.13 3.80 -9.55
CA LEU A 122 -10.56 4.08 -9.46
C LEU A 122 -11.39 2.79 -9.70
N PRO A 123 -12.66 2.75 -9.26
CA PRO A 123 -13.55 1.61 -9.52
C PRO A 123 -13.68 1.25 -11.02
N GLY A 124 -13.55 2.24 -11.91
CA GLY A 124 -13.56 2.05 -13.37
C GLY A 124 -12.27 1.44 -13.94
N GLY A 125 -11.26 1.18 -13.11
CA GLY A 125 -9.95 0.63 -13.52
C GLY A 125 -8.93 1.68 -13.95
N GLU A 126 -9.36 2.93 -14.14
CA GLU A 126 -8.48 4.06 -14.44
C GLU A 126 -7.56 4.38 -13.25
N LEU A 127 -6.37 4.90 -13.56
CA LEU A 127 -5.37 5.27 -12.55
C LEU A 127 -5.42 6.78 -12.33
N LEU A 128 -5.75 7.18 -11.10
CA LEU A 128 -5.74 8.55 -10.64
C LEU A 128 -4.34 8.87 -10.08
N ILE A 129 -3.76 9.98 -10.52
CA ILE A 129 -2.43 10.45 -10.17
C ILE A 129 -2.58 11.78 -9.41
N LEU A 130 -1.94 11.89 -8.25
CA LEU A 130 -1.68 13.13 -7.55
C LEU A 130 -0.18 13.41 -7.63
N GLY A 131 0.19 14.32 -8.52
CA GLY A 131 1.58 14.74 -8.73
C GLY A 131 1.84 16.10 -8.09
N ARG A 132 3.06 16.34 -7.58
CA ARG A 132 3.46 17.70 -7.18
C ARG A 132 3.34 18.65 -8.36
N PHE A 133 2.84 19.84 -8.08
CA PHE A 133 2.83 20.89 -9.09
C PHE A 133 4.28 21.33 -9.32
N ALA A 134 4.82 21.00 -10.49
CA ALA A 134 6.08 21.55 -10.95
C ALA A 134 5.76 22.77 -11.81
N ASP A 135 6.35 23.91 -11.44
CA ASP A 135 6.33 25.15 -12.23
C ASP A 135 6.98 24.97 -13.62
#